data_AF-A0A929Z0E1-F1
#
_entry.id   AF-A0A929Z0E1-F1
#
_cell.length_a   1.000
_cell.length_b   1.000
_cell.length_c   1.000
_cell.angle_alpha   90.00
_cell.angle_beta   90.00
_cell.angle_gamma   90.00
#
_symmetry.space_group_name_H-M   'P 1'
#
loop_
_entity.id
_entity.type
_entity.pdbx_description
1 polymer ?
#
loop_
_entity_poly.entity_id
_entity_poly.type
_entity_poly.pdbx_seq_one_letter_code
_entity_poly.pdbx_strand_id
1 'polypeptide(L)'
;ANGDTAEVVRFRNVHEMHGFTFADATLRFGDYDNWEMECRILLDTLQSEAPALTREEAARLYESVYADYADIANKRERMKAIRQDAYYNALQIKYAYAVTCHKAQGGQWHEVYVDQGYIPEDMDPVAYLRWLYTAFTRTSDKLYLVNWPKDQIYDINDRNTD
;
A
#
# COMPACT_ATOMS: atom_id res chain seq x y z
N ALA A 1 -3.70 -6.19 -1.36
CA ALA A 1 -2.23 -6.32 -1.18
C ALA A 1 -1.91 -6.56 0.30
N ASN A 2 -1.08 -7.57 0.60
CA ASN A 2 -0.56 -7.86 1.95
C ASN A 2 0.84 -7.24 2.08
N GLY A 3 0.99 -5.96 1.75
CA GLY A 3 2.27 -5.30 1.81
C GLY A 3 2.58 -4.86 3.24
N ASP A 4 3.86 -4.94 3.62
CA ASP A 4 4.36 -4.38 4.86
C ASP A 4 4.61 -2.87 4.69
N THR A 5 4.44 -2.11 5.78
CA THR A 5 4.72 -0.67 5.77
C THR A 5 6.17 -0.43 6.18
N ALA A 6 6.88 0.41 5.42
CA ALA A 6 8.25 0.77 5.71
C ALA A 6 8.48 2.27 5.52
N GLU A 7 9.41 2.81 6.30
CA GLU A 7 9.91 4.17 6.16
C GLU A 7 11.06 4.20 5.15
N VAL A 8 11.05 5.15 4.21
CA VAL A 8 12.19 5.38 3.31
C VAL A 8 13.24 6.21 4.04
N VAL A 9 14.34 5.56 4.44
CA VAL A 9 15.45 6.20 5.16
C VAL A 9 16.41 6.91 4.20
N ARG A 10 16.65 6.27 3.05
CA ARG A 10 17.55 6.79 2.02
C ARG A 10 16.96 6.51 0.66
N PHE A 11 17.12 7.47 -0.24
CA PHE A 11 16.67 7.39 -1.61
C PHE A 11 17.76 7.91 -2.54
N ARG A 12 18.14 7.14 -3.55
CA ARG A 12 19.23 7.47 -4.48
C ARG A 12 19.08 6.74 -5.81
N ASN A 13 19.95 7.10 -6.76
CA ASN A 13 20.10 6.43 -8.05
C ASN A 13 18.77 6.25 -8.79
N VAL A 14 18.06 7.36 -9.04
CA VAL A 14 16.87 7.32 -9.89
C VAL A 14 17.31 7.18 -11.34
N HIS A 15 16.77 6.18 -12.05
CA HIS A 15 17.13 5.89 -13.43
C HIS A 15 16.01 5.16 -14.16
N GLU A 16 16.04 5.25 -15.49
CA GLU A 16 15.14 4.48 -16.36
C GLU A 16 15.84 3.21 -16.85
N MET A 17 15.12 2.09 -16.84
CA MET A 17 15.55 0.81 -17.38
C MET A 17 14.33 -0.01 -17.80
N HIS A 18 14.43 -0.84 -18.84
CA HIS A 18 13.32 -1.70 -19.30
C HIS A 18 12.00 -0.97 -19.61
N GLY A 19 12.05 0.35 -19.84
CA GLY A 19 10.85 1.19 -20.03
C GLY A 19 10.13 1.57 -18.74
N PHE A 20 10.79 1.47 -17.58
CA PHE A 20 10.27 1.85 -16.27
C PHE A 20 11.30 2.70 -15.50
N THR A 21 10.83 3.44 -14.51
CA THR A 21 11.63 4.27 -13.61
C THR A 21 11.89 3.53 -12.29
N PHE A 22 13.16 3.35 -11.95
CA PHE A 22 13.60 2.70 -10.73
C PHE A 22 14.38 3.66 -9.83
N ALA A 23 14.50 3.29 -8.56
CA ALA A 23 15.45 3.88 -7.63
C ALA A 23 16.02 2.82 -6.68
N ASP A 24 17.16 3.11 -6.07
CA ASP A 24 17.69 2.31 -4.97
C ASP A 24 17.34 3.01 -3.65
N ALA A 25 16.73 2.27 -2.72
CA ALA A 25 16.26 2.79 -1.45
C ALA A 25 16.70 1.93 -0.27
N THR A 26 16.85 2.56 0.88
CA THR A 26 16.97 1.89 2.18
C THR A 26 15.62 2.02 2.88
N LEU A 27 14.97 0.89 3.13
CA LEU A 27 13.68 0.79 3.79
C LEU A 27 13.88 0.34 5.23
N ARG A 28 13.20 1.01 6.18
CA ARG A 28 13.17 0.63 7.59
C ARG A 28 11.80 0.11 7.97
N PHE A 29 11.76 -1.09 8.53
CA PHE A 29 10.52 -1.74 8.94
C PHE A 29 10.37 -1.62 10.46
N GLY A 30 9.45 -0.75 10.90
CA GLY A 30 9.21 -0.49 12.32
C GLY A 30 8.75 -1.74 13.09
N ASP A 31 7.95 -2.59 12.45
CA ASP A 31 7.41 -3.82 13.04
C ASP A 31 8.46 -4.93 13.23
N TYR A 32 9.67 -4.74 12.71
CA TYR A 32 10.75 -5.73 12.70
C TYR A 32 12.00 -5.19 13.39
N ASP A 33 11.86 -4.67 14.62
CA ASP A 33 12.96 -4.10 15.42
C ASP A 33 13.79 -3.05 14.65
N ASN A 34 13.10 -2.20 13.88
CA ASN A 34 13.71 -1.20 13.00
C ASN A 34 14.72 -1.77 11.99
N TRP A 35 14.52 -3.01 11.54
CA TRP A 35 15.36 -3.64 10.52
C TRP A 35 15.40 -2.80 9.24
N GLU A 36 16.61 -2.57 8.72
CA GLU A 36 16.85 -1.84 7.49
C GLU A 36 17.26 -2.77 6.34
N MET A 37 16.71 -2.54 5.16
CA MET A 37 17.01 -3.29 3.94
C MET A 37 17.30 -2.34 2.79
N GLU A 38 18.42 -2.58 2.08
CA GLU A 38 18.67 -1.94 0.79
C GLU A 38 18.02 -2.75 -0.34
N CYS A 39 17.25 -2.09 -1.19
CA CYS A 39 16.55 -2.72 -2.30
C CYS A 39 16.33 -1.76 -3.46
N ARG A 40 16.08 -2.34 -4.64
CA ARG A 40 15.55 -1.61 -5.78
C ARG A 40 14.04 -1.48 -5.68
N ILE A 41 13.52 -0.30 -5.94
CA ILE A 41 12.09 0.01 -5.94
C ILE A 41 11.65 0.48 -7.32
N LEU A 42 10.42 0.13 -7.69
CA LEU A 42 9.79 0.50 -8.96
C LEU A 42 8.85 1.70 -8.76
N LEU A 43 9.22 2.86 -9.32
CA LEU A 43 8.53 4.12 -9.06
C LEU A 43 7.24 4.31 -9.84
N ASP A 44 7.09 3.72 -11.02
CA ASP A 44 5.86 3.81 -11.84
C ASP A 44 4.63 3.31 -11.07
N THR A 45 4.84 2.35 -10.16
CA THR A 45 3.77 1.85 -9.31
C THR A 45 3.24 2.90 -8.34
N LEU A 46 3.99 3.95 -7.99
CA LEU A 46 3.51 5.01 -7.08
C LEU A 46 2.39 5.86 -7.68
N GLN A 47 2.40 6.06 -9.01
CA GLN A 47 1.42 6.90 -9.72
C GLN A 47 0.30 6.11 -10.39
N SER A 48 0.48 4.79 -10.55
CA SER A 48 -0.55 3.93 -11.14
C SER A 48 -1.81 3.88 -10.26
N GLU A 49 -2.99 3.76 -10.87
CA GLU A 49 -4.24 3.48 -10.15
C GLU A 49 -4.34 2.00 -9.74
N ALA A 50 -3.63 1.11 -10.43
CA ALA A 50 -3.60 -0.31 -10.10
C ALA A 50 -2.74 -0.55 -8.83
N PRO A 51 -3.05 -1.57 -8.00
CA PRO A 51 -2.31 -1.85 -6.76
C PRO A 51 -0.87 -2.32 -6.99
N ALA A 52 -0.56 -2.74 -8.21
CA ALA A 52 0.69 -3.30 -8.67
C ALA A 52 0.77 -3.07 -10.19
N LEU A 53 1.86 -3.47 -10.84
CA LEU A 53 1.94 -3.53 -12.30
C LEU A 53 0.76 -4.32 -12.87
N THR A 54 0.17 -3.77 -13.93
CA THR A 54 -0.81 -4.48 -14.73
C THR A 54 -0.18 -5.71 -15.37
N ARG A 55 -1.01 -6.64 -15.82
CA ARG A 55 -0.53 -7.86 -16.51
C ARG A 55 0.31 -7.52 -17.75
N GLU A 56 -0.06 -6.48 -18.47
CA GLU A 56 0.65 -6.02 -19.66
C GLU A 56 2.00 -5.40 -19.31
N GLU A 57 2.06 -4.55 -18.28
CA GLU A 57 3.32 -4.00 -17.77
C GLU A 57 4.27 -5.09 -17.25
N ALA A 58 3.75 -6.04 -16.47
CA ALA A 58 4.54 -7.15 -15.96
C ALA A 58 5.10 -8.03 -17.10
N ALA A 59 4.32 -8.25 -18.16
CA ALA A 59 4.78 -8.96 -19.35
C ALA A 59 5.89 -8.18 -20.09
N ARG A 60 5.72 -6.86 -20.27
CA ARG A 60 6.75 -6.00 -20.90
C ARG A 60 8.06 -6.00 -20.11
N LEU A 61 7.99 -5.87 -18.79
CA LEU A 61 9.18 -5.94 -17.93
C LEU A 61 9.86 -7.30 -18.06
N TYR A 62 9.08 -8.39 -17.99
CA TYR A 62 9.61 -9.74 -18.15
C TYR A 62 10.29 -9.94 -19.50
N GLU A 63 9.68 -9.52 -20.60
CA GLU A 63 10.26 -9.68 -21.94
C GLU A 63 11.55 -8.88 -22.11
N SER A 64 11.60 -7.66 -21.60
CA SER A 64 12.80 -6.82 -21.65
C SER A 64 13.94 -7.42 -20.82
N VAL A 65 13.67 -7.84 -19.58
CA VAL A 65 14.67 -8.54 -18.75
C VAL A 65 15.06 -9.88 -19.37
N TYR A 66 14.12 -10.61 -19.96
CA TYR A 66 14.42 -11.87 -20.62
C TYR A 66 15.43 -11.65 -21.74
N ALA A 67 15.29 -10.59 -22.54
CA ALA A 67 16.18 -10.26 -23.64
C ALA A 67 17.65 -10.05 -23.21
N ASP A 68 17.90 -9.51 -22.01
CA ASP A 68 19.26 -9.30 -21.48
C ASP A 68 20.05 -10.61 -21.29
N TYR A 69 19.35 -11.73 -21.11
CA TYR A 69 19.94 -13.06 -20.94
C TYR A 69 19.86 -13.92 -22.22
N ALA A 70 19.86 -13.30 -23.41
CA ALA A 70 19.75 -14.00 -24.69
C ALA A 70 20.92 -14.94 -25.01
N ASP A 71 22.09 -14.69 -24.40
CA ASP A 71 23.30 -15.50 -24.49
C ASP A 71 23.18 -16.85 -23.76
N ILE A 72 22.31 -16.97 -22.75
CA ILE A 72 22.08 -18.23 -22.03
C ILE A 72 21.17 -19.15 -22.85
N ALA A 73 21.79 -20.12 -23.54
CA ALA A 73 21.07 -21.10 -24.37
C ALA A 73 20.16 -22.03 -23.55
N ASN A 74 20.56 -22.39 -22.33
CA ASN A 74 19.76 -23.25 -21.46
C ASN A 74 18.62 -22.46 -20.82
N LYS A 75 17.38 -22.75 -21.25
CA LYS A 75 16.16 -22.10 -20.74
C LYS A 75 16.02 -22.16 -19.21
N ARG A 76 16.43 -23.26 -18.57
CA ARG A 76 16.32 -23.41 -17.11
C ARG A 76 17.29 -22.50 -16.38
N GLU A 77 18.50 -22.36 -16.89
CA GLU A 77 19.51 -21.46 -16.33
C GLU A 77 19.13 -20.00 -16.56
N ARG A 78 18.64 -19.67 -17.75
CA ARG A 78 18.12 -18.33 -18.07
C ARG A 78 17.01 -17.91 -17.12
N MET A 79 16.03 -18.80 -16.90
CA MET A 79 14.95 -18.56 -15.94
C MET A 79 15.46 -18.39 -14.51
N LYS A 80 16.52 -19.12 -14.13
CA LYS A 80 17.15 -18.95 -12.81
C LYS A 80 17.81 -17.58 -12.68
N ALA A 81 18.50 -17.11 -13.72
CA ALA A 81 19.12 -15.79 -13.74
C ALA A 81 18.08 -14.67 -13.63
N ILE A 82 17.00 -14.73 -14.42
CA ILE A 82 15.90 -13.75 -14.36
C ILE A 82 15.26 -13.70 -12.97
N ARG A 83 15.07 -14.86 -12.32
CA ARG A 83 14.55 -14.90 -10.94
C ARG A 83 15.46 -14.26 -9.91
N GLN A 84 16.71 -13.99 -10.23
CA GLN A 84 17.67 -13.29 -9.37
C GLN A 84 17.96 -11.86 -9.86
N ASP A 85 17.33 -11.43 -10.96
CA ASP A 85 17.55 -10.13 -11.54
C ASP A 85 17.01 -9.01 -10.65
N ALA A 86 17.77 -7.91 -10.54
CA ALA A 86 17.46 -6.82 -9.63
C ALA A 86 16.27 -5.96 -10.09
N TYR A 87 16.03 -5.85 -11.41
CA TYR A 87 14.89 -5.11 -11.95
C TYR A 87 13.62 -5.94 -11.92
N TYR A 88 13.73 -7.23 -12.24
CA TYR A 88 12.60 -8.16 -12.16
C TYR A 88 12.10 -8.35 -10.71
N ASN A 89 13.01 -8.34 -9.74
CA ASN A 89 12.69 -8.44 -8.31
C ASN A 89 12.56 -7.07 -7.61
N ALA A 90 12.51 -5.97 -8.35
CA ALA A 90 12.32 -4.65 -7.75
C ALA A 90 11.00 -4.61 -6.96
N LEU A 91 11.04 -4.02 -5.77
CA LEU A 91 9.85 -3.89 -4.92
C LEU A 91 8.88 -2.89 -5.53
N GLN A 92 7.64 -3.32 -5.69
CA GLN A 92 6.53 -2.46 -6.09
C GLN A 92 5.99 -1.76 -4.84
N ILE A 93 5.99 -0.44 -4.84
CA ILE A 93 5.66 0.37 -3.66
C ILE A 93 4.45 1.26 -3.93
N LYS A 94 3.72 1.55 -2.86
CA LYS A 94 2.58 2.46 -2.86
C LYS A 94 2.69 3.39 -1.66
N TYR A 95 2.15 4.60 -1.80
CA TYR A 95 2.00 5.48 -0.67
C TYR A 95 1.01 4.88 0.33
N ALA A 96 1.44 4.73 1.58
CA ALA A 96 0.62 4.24 2.68
C ALA A 96 -0.16 5.37 3.39
N TYR A 97 -0.59 6.40 2.67
CA TYR A 97 -1.30 7.56 3.26
C TYR A 97 -2.67 7.18 3.85
N ALA A 98 -3.33 6.18 3.27
CA ALA A 98 -4.61 5.70 3.74
C ALA A 98 -4.61 4.17 3.75
N VAL A 99 -5.15 3.59 4.82
CA VAL A 99 -5.31 2.14 4.96
C VAL A 99 -6.78 1.82 5.20
N THR A 100 -7.24 0.69 4.65
CA THR A 100 -8.59 0.21 4.96
C THR A 100 -8.64 -0.29 6.40
N CYS A 101 -9.80 -0.18 7.07
CA CYS A 101 -9.92 -0.56 8.49
C CYS A 101 -9.52 -2.03 8.78
N HIS A 102 -9.73 -2.93 7.82
CA HIS A 102 -9.25 -4.32 7.91
C HIS A 102 -7.72 -4.42 7.94
N LYS A 103 -7.01 -3.50 7.28
CA LYS A 103 -5.55 -3.39 7.30
C LYS A 103 -5.01 -2.56 8.47
N ALA A 104 -5.88 -1.78 9.13
CA ALA A 104 -5.52 -1.02 10.30
C ALA A 104 -5.47 -1.88 11.59
N GLN A 105 -5.94 -3.13 11.55
CA GLN A 105 -5.96 -4.04 12.70
C GLN A 105 -4.53 -4.28 13.23
N GLY A 106 -4.33 -4.03 14.53
CA GLY A 106 -3.04 -4.21 15.20
C GLY A 106 -2.15 -2.97 15.24
N GLY A 107 -2.38 -1.96 14.37
CA GLY A 107 -1.68 -0.68 14.44
C GLY A 107 -2.35 0.30 15.41
N GLN A 108 -1.58 1.23 15.97
CA GLN A 108 -2.09 2.35 16.76
C GLN A 108 -1.44 3.64 16.25
N TRP A 109 -2.24 4.66 15.97
CA TRP A 109 -1.79 5.95 15.44
C TRP A 109 -2.19 7.09 16.37
N HIS A 110 -1.39 8.15 16.41
CA HIS A 110 -1.69 9.33 17.22
C HIS A 110 -2.97 10.04 16.76
N GLU A 111 -3.12 10.24 15.46
CA GLU A 111 -4.31 10.86 14.86
C GLU A 111 -4.85 9.96 13.74
N VAL A 112 -6.16 9.73 13.72
CA VAL A 112 -6.84 8.89 12.73
C VAL A 112 -7.94 9.69 12.05
N TYR A 113 -7.98 9.64 10.71
CA TYR A 113 -9.04 10.20 9.89
C TYR A 113 -9.90 9.04 9.35
N VAL A 114 -11.19 9.03 9.66
CA VAL A 114 -12.13 8.00 9.23
C VAL A 114 -13.07 8.60 8.19
N ASP A 115 -13.02 8.06 6.97
CA ASP A 115 -14.02 8.26 5.94
C ASP A 115 -14.79 6.94 5.75
N GLN A 116 -16.11 6.98 5.89
CA GLN A 116 -16.97 5.80 5.72
C GLN A 116 -17.13 5.41 4.25
N GLY A 117 -16.93 6.35 3.33
CA GLY A 117 -17.24 6.18 1.91
C GLY A 117 -18.72 5.87 1.68
N TYR A 118 -18.98 5.00 0.71
CA TYR A 118 -20.33 4.51 0.40
C TYR A 118 -20.71 3.31 1.28
N ILE A 119 -21.81 3.45 2.02
CA ILE A 119 -22.41 2.36 2.79
C ILE A 119 -23.64 1.85 2.02
N PRO A 120 -23.67 0.57 1.60
CA PRO A 120 -24.86 -0.03 0.99
C PRO A 120 -26.05 -0.05 1.96
N GLU A 121 -27.27 0.15 1.46
CA GLU A 121 -28.50 0.11 2.26
C GLU A 121 -28.75 -1.24 2.94
N ASP A 122 -28.23 -2.33 2.38
CA ASP A 122 -28.34 -3.70 2.89
C ASP A 122 -27.19 -4.12 3.80
N MET A 123 -26.32 -3.19 4.22
CA MET A 123 -25.21 -3.49 5.11
C MET A 123 -25.71 -4.00 6.48
N ASP A 124 -25.17 -5.13 6.94
CA ASP A 124 -25.44 -5.65 8.28
C ASP A 124 -25.01 -4.63 9.35
N PRO A 125 -25.96 -4.14 10.19
CA PRO A 125 -25.66 -3.17 11.24
C PRO A 125 -24.57 -3.65 12.22
N VAL A 126 -24.51 -4.96 12.49
CA VAL A 126 -23.49 -5.52 13.40
C VAL A 126 -22.10 -5.47 12.77
N ALA A 127 -22.00 -5.79 11.48
CA ALA A 127 -20.75 -5.67 10.73
C ALA A 127 -20.27 -4.22 10.66
N TYR A 128 -21.19 -3.28 10.43
CA TYR A 128 -20.89 -1.84 10.44
C TYR A 128 -20.34 -1.36 11.79
N LEU A 129 -21.00 -1.72 12.89
CA LEU A 129 -20.53 -1.38 14.24
C LEU A 129 -19.15 -1.97 14.56
N ARG A 130 -18.86 -3.19 14.09
CA ARG A 130 -17.52 -3.80 14.24
C ARG A 130 -16.45 -3.06 13.43
N TRP A 131 -16.80 -2.60 12.24
CA TRP A 131 -15.91 -1.79 11.41
C TRP A 131 -15.60 -0.45 12.10
N LEU A 132 -16.62 0.23 12.63
CA LEU A 132 -16.46 1.46 13.41
C LEU A 132 -15.61 1.25 14.66
N TYR A 133 -15.89 0.21 15.45
CA TYR A 133 -15.09 -0.14 16.62
C TYR A 133 -13.63 -0.35 16.25
N THR A 134 -13.36 -1.06 15.15
CA THR A 134 -12.00 -1.25 14.66
C THR A 134 -11.35 0.09 14.35
N ALA A 135 -11.99 0.94 13.53
CA ALA A 135 -11.48 2.24 13.11
C ALA A 135 -11.22 3.20 14.29
N PHE A 136 -12.19 3.31 15.20
CA PHE A 136 -12.16 4.27 16.31
C PHE A 136 -11.13 3.89 17.36
N THR A 137 -10.96 2.60 17.63
CA THR A 137 -9.98 2.12 18.64
C THR A 137 -8.53 2.13 18.14
N ARG A 138 -8.28 2.54 16.88
CA ARG A 138 -6.91 2.67 16.36
C ARG A 138 -6.23 3.97 16.77
N THR A 139 -6.96 5.00 17.21
CA THR A 139 -6.34 6.26 17.64
C THR A 139 -5.89 6.23 19.10
N SER A 140 -4.76 6.86 19.42
CA SER A 140 -4.31 7.09 20.79
C SER A 140 -4.62 8.49 21.33
N ASP A 141 -4.92 9.47 20.44
CA ASP A 141 -5.19 10.85 20.84
C ASP A 141 -6.45 11.40 20.15
N LYS A 142 -6.40 11.63 18.83
CA LYS A 142 -7.51 12.27 18.09
C LYS A 142 -8.11 11.41 17.01
N LEU A 143 -9.43 11.49 16.89
CA LEU A 143 -10.23 10.89 15.82
C LEU A 143 -10.94 11.99 15.04
N TYR A 144 -10.72 12.04 13.73
CA TYR A 144 -11.38 12.97 12.82
C TYR A 144 -12.36 12.18 11.94
N LEU A 145 -13.63 12.58 11.96
CA LEU A 145 -14.67 12.00 11.11
C LEU A 145 -14.80 12.86 9.85
N VAL A 146 -14.46 12.28 8.70
CA VAL A 146 -14.43 12.97 7.41
C VAL A 146 -15.71 12.64 6.65
N ASN A 147 -16.36 13.66 6.08
CA ASN A 147 -17.59 13.52 5.30
C ASN A 147 -18.72 12.75 6.03
N TRP A 148 -18.83 12.93 7.35
CA TRP A 148 -19.73 12.12 8.17
C TRP A 148 -21.23 12.43 7.90
N PRO A 149 -22.10 11.40 7.80
CA PRO A 149 -23.53 11.61 7.60
C PRO A 149 -24.18 12.38 8.76
N LYS A 150 -25.00 13.39 8.45
CA LYS A 150 -25.63 14.26 9.46
C LYS A 150 -26.61 13.53 10.37
N ASP A 151 -27.31 12.54 9.85
CA ASP A 151 -28.22 11.66 10.57
C ASP A 151 -27.51 10.78 11.61
N GLN A 152 -26.19 10.63 11.50
CA GLN A 152 -25.34 9.94 12.48
C GLN A 152 -24.66 10.89 13.47
N ILE A 153 -24.98 12.19 13.43
CA ILE A 153 -24.48 13.20 14.37
C ILE A 153 -25.62 13.54 15.33
N TYR A 154 -25.35 13.40 16.62
CA TYR A 154 -26.27 13.86 17.65
C TYR A 154 -26.15 15.38 17.84
N ASP A 155 -27.20 16.14 17.51
CA ASP A 155 -27.26 17.56 17.87
C ASP A 155 -27.83 17.71 19.29
N ILE A 156 -27.08 18.40 20.15
CA ILE A 156 -27.49 18.62 21.54
C ILE A 156 -28.74 19.51 21.64
N ASN A 157 -29.06 20.24 20.57
CA ASN A 157 -30.23 21.12 20.47
C ASN A 157 -31.53 20.39 20.11
N ASP A 158 -31.46 19.14 19.64
CA ASP A 158 -32.63 18.30 19.35
C ASP A 158 -33.38 17.84 20.62
N ARG A 159 -32.88 18.21 21.82
CA ARG A 159 -33.54 17.93 23.10
C ARG A 159 -34.76 18.80 23.40
N ASN A 160 -35.00 19.88 22.64
CA ASN A 160 -35.99 20.90 22.98
C ASN A 160 -37.35 20.73 22.26
N THR A 161 -37.62 19.58 21.65
CA THR A 161 -38.86 19.32 20.89
C THR A 161 -39.79 18.26 21.48
N ASP A 162 -39.55 17.79 22.71
CA ASP A 162 -40.51 16.95 23.45
C ASP A 162 -41.35 17.77 24.45
#